data_AF-A0AA45XPU0-F1
#
_entry.id   AF-A0AA45XPU0-F1
#
_cell.length_a   1.000
_cell.length_b   1.000
_cell.length_c   1.000
_cell.angle_alpha   90.00
_cell.angle_beta   90.00
_cell.angle_gamma   90.00
#
_symmetry.space_group_name_H-M   'P 1'
#
loop_
_entity.id
_entity.type
_entity.pdbx_description
1 polymer ?
#
loop_
_entity_poly.entity_id
_entity_poly.type
_entity_poly.pdbx_seq_one_letter_code
_entity_poly.pdbx_strand_id
1 'polypeptide(L)'
;MASRSPVFPTRVSYRAFGRQFSRGEQALLAALRQLGDPALQAEGLLQLAALGLDAEGRDAFRELLPLLATPHAPIELLPAGSPFISASELDLLVCLLRIAQWRHARPREDDVLAPLRRQLACCATAVHATPLILRQRSLSPVGLRLLDPAGWLRQR
;
A
#
# COMPACT_ATOMS: atom_id res chain seq x y z
N MET A 1 -27.24 -0.53 27.31
CA MET A 1 -25.77 -0.74 27.31
C MET A 1 -25.23 -0.25 25.99
N ALA A 2 -24.59 0.93 25.98
CA ALA A 2 -24.05 1.52 24.76
C ALA A 2 -22.75 0.79 24.38
N SER A 3 -22.80 -0.03 23.33
CA SER A 3 -21.60 -0.56 22.68
C SER A 3 -20.83 0.59 22.04
N ARG A 4 -19.85 1.12 22.76
CA ARG A 4 -18.85 2.03 22.20
C ARG A 4 -17.91 1.19 21.34
N SER A 5 -18.21 1.10 20.04
CA SER A 5 -17.22 0.67 19.05
C SER A 5 -15.95 1.50 19.25
N PRO A 6 -14.75 0.90 19.29
CA PRO A 6 -13.53 1.69 19.36
C PRO A 6 -13.47 2.56 18.11
N VAL A 7 -13.60 3.87 18.29
CA VAL A 7 -13.33 4.87 17.25
C VAL A 7 -11.82 4.81 17.05
N PHE A 8 -11.37 3.96 16.14
CA PHE A 8 -10.02 4.07 15.60
C PHE A 8 -9.91 5.50 15.05
N PRO A 9 -8.91 6.29 15.48
CA PRO A 9 -8.80 7.67 15.02
C PRO A 9 -8.66 7.64 13.51
N THR A 10 -9.64 8.23 12.81
CA THR A 10 -9.81 8.14 11.35
C THR A 10 -8.61 8.72 10.60
N ARG A 11 -7.76 9.52 11.27
CA ARG A 11 -6.48 10.05 10.79
C ARG A 11 -5.56 10.27 12.00
N VAL A 12 -4.31 9.85 11.92
CA VAL A 12 -3.31 10.10 12.98
C VAL A 12 -2.18 10.97 12.43
N SER A 13 -1.72 11.94 13.23
CA SER A 13 -0.61 12.82 12.85
C SER A 13 0.70 12.04 12.71
N TYR A 14 1.48 12.36 11.67
CA TYR A 14 2.85 11.87 11.49
C TYR A 14 3.73 12.10 12.74
N ARG A 15 3.51 13.17 13.51
CA ARG A 15 4.28 13.44 14.73
C ARG A 15 3.91 12.50 15.88
N ALA A 16 2.65 12.11 16.01
CA ALA A 16 2.20 11.16 17.03
C ALA A 16 2.60 9.71 16.67
N PHE A 17 2.66 9.39 15.38
CA PHE A 17 3.11 8.09 14.85
C PHE A 17 4.61 8.05 14.48
N GLY A 18 5.34 9.15 14.61
CA GLY A 18 6.66 9.36 13.99
C GLY A 18 7.78 8.46 14.50
N ARG A 19 7.57 7.76 15.63
CA ARG A 19 8.47 6.70 16.10
C ARG A 19 8.16 5.33 15.51
N GLN A 20 6.98 5.14 14.94
CA GLN A 20 6.53 3.88 14.37
C GLN A 20 6.83 3.77 12.87
N PHE A 21 6.97 4.87 12.13
CA PHE A 21 7.27 4.87 10.68
C PHE A 21 8.76 5.06 10.37
N SER A 22 9.36 4.20 9.55
CA SER A 22 10.72 4.40 9.05
C SER A 22 10.76 5.52 8.01
N ARG A 23 11.92 6.19 7.84
CA ARG A 23 12.07 7.23 6.79
C ARG A 23 11.72 6.71 5.39
N GLY A 24 12.03 5.44 5.12
CA GLY A 24 11.67 4.79 3.86
C GLY A 24 10.16 4.62 3.67
N GLU A 25 9.43 4.21 4.71
CA GLU A 25 7.97 4.12 4.65
C GLU A 25 7.32 5.49 4.39
N GLN A 26 7.84 6.54 5.04
CA GLN A 26 7.34 7.90 4.87
C GLN A 26 7.61 8.43 3.46
N ALA A 27 8.81 8.19 2.93
CA ALA A 27 9.19 8.60 1.59
C ALA A 27 8.41 7.83 0.51
N LEU A 28 8.21 6.52 0.69
CA LEU A 28 7.37 5.72 -0.19
C LEU A 28 5.94 6.26 -0.21
N LEU A 29 5.34 6.49 0.95
CA LEU A 29 3.98 7.03 1.00
C LEU A 29 3.88 8.43 0.38
N ALA A 30 4.86 9.30 0.62
CA ALA A 30 4.91 10.62 0.00
C ALA A 30 4.97 10.52 -1.53
N ALA A 31 5.78 9.60 -2.07
CA ALA A 31 5.88 9.35 -3.50
C ALA A 31 4.56 8.81 -4.09
N LEU A 32 3.86 7.92 -3.39
CA LEU A 32 2.55 7.41 -3.82
C LEU A 32 1.49 8.50 -3.90
N ARG A 33 1.49 9.43 -2.94
CA ARG A 33 0.57 10.57 -2.94
C ARG A 33 0.85 11.52 -4.10
N GLN A 34 2.12 11.79 -4.40
CA GLN A 34 2.52 12.57 -5.58
C GLN A 34 2.14 11.88 -6.87
N LEU A 35 2.34 10.56 -6.95
CA LEU A 35 1.98 9.76 -8.11
C LEU A 35 0.47 9.74 -8.39
N GLY A 36 -0.35 9.91 -7.34
CA GLY A 36 -1.81 10.04 -7.44
C GLY A 36 -2.30 11.42 -7.84
N ASP A 37 -1.42 12.42 -7.86
CA ASP A 37 -1.72 13.75 -8.38
C ASP A 37 -1.16 13.87 -9.81
N PRO A 38 -2.00 14.07 -10.85
CA PRO A 38 -1.54 14.23 -12.22
C PRO A 38 -0.48 15.32 -12.41
N ALA A 39 -0.52 16.38 -11.60
CA ALA A 39 0.44 17.48 -11.68
C ALA A 39 1.81 17.14 -11.06
N LEU A 40 1.88 16.13 -10.20
CA LEU A 40 3.10 15.73 -9.47
C LEU A 40 3.58 14.33 -9.84
N GLN A 41 3.00 13.73 -10.90
CA GLN A 41 3.25 12.35 -11.24
C GLN A 41 4.72 12.09 -11.61
N ALA A 42 5.36 13.03 -12.31
CA ALA A 42 6.77 12.94 -12.68
C ALA A 42 7.68 12.97 -11.45
N GLU A 43 7.40 13.87 -10.50
CA GLU A 43 8.09 13.98 -9.22
C GLU A 43 7.92 12.70 -8.41
N GLY A 44 6.70 12.15 -8.36
CA GLY A 44 6.43 10.88 -7.70
C GLY A 44 7.28 9.73 -8.25
N LEU A 45 7.37 9.60 -9.59
CA LEU A 45 8.22 8.60 -10.23
C LEU A 45 9.71 8.78 -9.94
N LEU A 46 10.20 10.02 -9.87
CA LEU A 46 11.58 10.33 -9.49
C LEU A 46 11.84 9.95 -8.02
N GLN A 47 10.90 10.22 -7.12
CA GLN A 47 11.01 9.83 -5.71
C GLN A 47 11.03 8.31 -5.55
N LEU A 48 10.19 7.58 -6.28
CA LEU A 48 10.24 6.11 -6.29
C LEU A 48 11.59 5.59 -6.80
N ALA A 49 12.15 6.20 -7.85
CA ALA A 49 13.49 5.84 -8.34
C ALA A 49 14.58 6.11 -7.29
N ALA A 50 14.50 7.23 -6.57
CA ALA A 50 15.44 7.57 -5.51
C ALA A 50 15.37 6.61 -4.30
N LEU A 51 14.25 5.91 -4.12
CA LEU A 51 14.10 4.83 -3.14
C LEU A 51 14.69 3.50 -3.62
N GLY A 52 15.22 3.45 -4.84
CA GLY A 52 15.84 2.27 -5.43
C GLY A 52 14.88 1.36 -6.19
N LEU A 53 13.64 1.81 -6.45
CA LEU A 53 12.71 1.04 -7.28
C LEU A 53 13.15 1.13 -8.76
N ASP A 54 13.18 -0.03 -9.41
CA ASP A 54 13.48 -0.15 -10.83
C ASP A 54 12.33 0.38 -11.70
N ALA A 55 12.47 0.27 -13.03
CA ALA A 55 11.43 0.71 -13.96
C ALA A 55 10.12 -0.08 -13.78
N GLU A 56 10.21 -1.40 -13.68
CA GLU A 56 9.05 -2.29 -13.52
C GLU A 56 8.28 -2.00 -12.24
N GLY A 57 8.98 -1.80 -11.12
CA GLY A 57 8.38 -1.42 -9.84
C GLY A 57 7.67 -0.07 -9.90
N ARG A 58 8.26 0.92 -10.56
CA ARG A 58 7.64 2.24 -10.74
C ARG A 58 6.38 2.18 -11.60
N ASP A 59 6.42 1.40 -12.68
CA ASP A 59 5.26 1.17 -13.54
C ASP A 59 4.14 0.44 -12.79
N ALA A 60 4.50 -0.59 -12.00
CA ALA A 60 3.54 -1.30 -11.15
C ALA A 60 2.84 -0.36 -10.16
N PHE A 61 3.57 0.57 -9.54
CA PHE A 61 2.96 1.56 -8.64
C PHE A 61 2.04 2.53 -9.37
N ARG A 62 2.38 2.95 -10.59
CA ARG A 62 1.49 3.79 -11.42
C ARG A 62 0.21 3.05 -11.77
N GLU A 63 0.30 1.78 -12.14
CA GLU A 63 -0.85 0.91 -12.48
C GLU A 63 -1.67 0.51 -11.25
N LEU A 64 -1.08 0.50 -10.06
CA LEU A 64 -1.76 0.22 -8.81
C LEU A 64 -2.76 1.32 -8.44
N LEU A 65 -2.40 2.60 -8.60
CA LEU A 65 -3.22 3.73 -8.14
C LEU A 65 -4.69 3.72 -8.60
N PRO A 66 -5.03 3.52 -9.89
CA PRO A 66 -6.43 3.47 -10.31
C PRO A 66 -7.22 2.31 -9.68
N LEU A 67 -6.55 1.31 -9.10
CA LEU A 67 -7.16 0.15 -8.45
C LEU A 67 -7.43 0.40 -6.95
N LEU A 68 -6.86 1.47 -6.36
CA LEU A 68 -6.92 1.75 -4.93
C LEU A 68 -8.17 2.55 -4.50
N ALA A 69 -8.99 3.08 -5.41
CA ALA A 69 -10.18 3.86 -5.05
C ALA A 69 -11.48 3.20 -5.55
N THR A 70 -11.62 1.88 -5.34
CA THR A 70 -12.77 1.11 -5.83
C THR A 70 -13.68 0.66 -4.68
N PRO A 71 -14.96 0.32 -4.93
CA PRO A 71 -15.84 -0.23 -3.89
C PRO A 71 -15.26 -1.46 -3.18
N HIS A 72 -14.48 -2.26 -3.90
CA HIS A 72 -13.84 -3.48 -3.39
C HIS A 72 -12.48 -3.23 -2.73
N ALA A 73 -11.90 -2.04 -2.88
CA ALA A 73 -10.71 -1.59 -2.16
C ALA A 73 -10.76 -0.07 -2.01
N PRO A 74 -11.45 0.44 -0.98
CA PRO A 74 -11.60 1.88 -0.77
C PRO A 74 -10.35 2.45 -0.06
N ILE A 75 -9.19 2.33 -0.71
CA ILE A 75 -7.92 2.90 -0.24
C ILE A 75 -7.76 4.30 -0.82
N GLU A 76 -8.28 5.28 -0.08
CA GLU A 76 -8.04 6.67 -0.42
C GLU A 76 -6.65 7.11 0.06
N LEU A 77 -5.83 7.57 -0.89
CA LEU A 77 -4.59 8.27 -0.60
C LEU A 77 -4.91 9.70 -0.18
N LEU A 78 -4.20 10.20 0.83
CA LEU A 78 -4.30 11.60 1.21
C LEU A 78 -3.59 12.49 0.17
N PRO A 79 -3.94 13.78 0.08
CA PRO A 79 -3.25 14.71 -0.80
C PRO A 79 -1.74 14.76 -0.54
N ALA A 80 -0.97 15.04 -1.59
CA ALA A 80 0.47 15.29 -1.46
C ALA A 80 0.75 16.38 -0.42
N GLY A 81 1.79 16.19 0.41
CA GLY A 81 2.13 17.10 1.51
C GLY A 81 1.27 16.95 2.78
N SER A 82 0.28 16.05 2.82
CA SER A 82 -0.53 15.83 4.02
C SER A 82 0.34 15.41 5.23
N PRO A 83 0.20 16.09 6.39
CA PRO A 83 0.92 15.76 7.62
C PRO A 83 0.27 14.61 8.40
N PHE A 84 -0.76 13.98 7.84
CA PHE A 84 -1.50 12.88 8.44
C PHE A 84 -1.26 11.58 7.67
N ILE A 85 -1.59 10.46 8.30
CA ILE A 85 -1.69 9.15 7.65
C ILE A 85 -3.09 8.57 7.91
N SER A 86 -3.71 8.01 6.86
CA SER A 86 -4.99 7.32 6.97
C SER A 86 -4.80 5.84 7.31
N ALA A 87 -5.85 5.19 7.86
CA ALA A 87 -5.83 3.76 8.13
C ALA A 87 -5.68 2.92 6.84
N SER A 88 -6.25 3.37 5.72
CA SER A 88 -6.15 2.69 4.43
C SER A 88 -4.74 2.80 3.82
N GLU A 89 -4.06 3.94 3.97
CA GLU A 89 -2.65 4.09 3.59
C GLU A 89 -1.74 3.17 4.41
N LEU A 90 -2.05 2.99 5.69
CA LEU A 90 -1.36 2.02 6.55
C LEU A 90 -1.57 0.59 6.07
N ASP A 91 -2.82 0.21 5.79
CA ASP A 91 -3.14 -1.12 5.27
C ASP A 91 -2.39 -1.40 3.97
N LEU A 92 -2.33 -0.44 3.05
CA LEU A 92 -1.59 -0.56 1.79
C LEU A 92 -0.11 -0.90 2.05
N LEU A 93 0.56 -0.14 2.91
CA LEU A 93 1.97 -0.36 3.22
C LEU A 93 2.22 -1.71 3.90
N VAL A 94 1.34 -2.12 4.81
CA VAL A 94 1.44 -3.44 5.47
C VAL A 94 1.13 -4.57 4.47
N CYS A 95 0.26 -4.35 3.49
CA CYS A 95 0.01 -5.31 2.43
C CYS A 95 1.25 -5.53 1.56
N LEU A 96 1.93 -4.44 1.13
CA LEU A 96 3.17 -4.52 0.34
C LEU A 96 4.26 -5.32 1.07
N LEU A 97 4.33 -5.24 2.41
CA LEU A 97 5.22 -6.07 3.20
C LEU A 97 4.85 -7.54 3.20
N ARG A 98 3.59 -7.83 3.50
CA ARG A 98 3.14 -9.20 3.80
C ARG A 98 2.91 -10.02 2.54
N ILE A 99 2.58 -9.39 1.41
CA ILE A 99 2.38 -10.08 0.12
C ILE A 99 3.67 -10.75 -0.37
N ALA A 100 4.85 -10.24 -0.03
CA ALA A 100 6.10 -10.93 -0.39
C ALA A 100 6.26 -12.31 0.28
N GLN A 101 5.53 -12.58 1.37
CA GLN A 101 5.44 -13.94 1.92
C GLN A 101 4.79 -14.90 0.92
N TRP A 102 4.05 -14.37 -0.05
CA TRP A 102 3.31 -15.08 -1.09
C TRP A 102 3.97 -14.93 -2.46
N ARG A 103 5.30 -14.79 -2.50
CA ARG A 103 6.09 -14.64 -3.74
C ARG A 103 5.81 -15.71 -4.82
N HIS A 104 5.31 -16.87 -4.43
CA HIS A 104 4.95 -17.99 -5.31
C HIS A 104 3.44 -18.16 -5.47
N ALA A 105 2.63 -17.19 -5.05
CA ALA A 105 1.19 -17.24 -5.21
C ALA A 105 0.74 -16.24 -6.27
N ARG A 106 -0.29 -16.59 -7.02
CA ARG A 106 -0.98 -15.70 -7.95
C ARG A 106 -2.41 -15.44 -7.47
N PRO A 107 -3.01 -14.28 -7.77
CA PRO A 107 -4.42 -14.07 -7.49
C PRO A 107 -5.27 -15.11 -8.21
N ARG A 108 -6.38 -15.50 -7.57
CA ARG A 108 -7.40 -16.33 -8.18
C ARG A 108 -8.04 -15.64 -9.38
N GLU A 109 -8.39 -16.40 -10.41
CA GLU A 109 -9.00 -15.84 -11.62
C GLU A 109 -10.47 -15.44 -11.39
N ASP A 110 -11.17 -16.15 -10.51
CA ASP A 110 -12.56 -15.89 -10.11
C ASP A 110 -12.71 -14.74 -9.10
N ASP A 111 -11.61 -14.14 -8.68
CA ASP A 111 -11.59 -13.11 -7.66
C ASP A 111 -11.71 -11.70 -8.26
N VAL A 112 -12.69 -10.94 -7.78
CA VAL A 112 -12.93 -9.54 -8.18
C VAL A 112 -11.73 -8.63 -7.86
N LEU A 113 -10.92 -8.99 -6.86
CA LEU A 113 -9.71 -8.25 -6.50
C LEU A 113 -8.46 -8.71 -7.27
N ALA A 114 -8.58 -9.62 -8.24
CA ALA A 114 -7.42 -10.19 -8.91
C ALA A 114 -6.49 -9.15 -9.58
N PRO A 115 -7.00 -8.12 -10.29
CA PRO A 115 -6.13 -7.08 -10.86
C PRO A 115 -5.37 -6.31 -9.78
N LEU A 116 -6.05 -5.94 -8.70
CA LEU A 116 -5.45 -5.22 -7.58
C LEU A 116 -4.38 -6.06 -6.89
N ARG A 117 -4.70 -7.32 -6.57
CA ARG A 117 -3.75 -8.24 -5.93
C ARG A 117 -2.54 -8.51 -6.80
N ARG A 118 -2.71 -8.61 -8.12
CA ARG A 118 -1.60 -8.73 -9.07
C ARG A 118 -0.66 -7.54 -8.98
N GLN A 119 -1.21 -6.31 -9.05
CA GLN A 119 -0.36 -5.12 -8.98
C GLN A 119 0.27 -4.93 -7.60
N LEU A 120 -0.44 -5.25 -6.52
CA LEU A 120 0.13 -5.28 -5.18
C LEU A 120 1.29 -6.27 -5.08
N ALA A 121 1.24 -7.43 -5.72
CA ALA A 121 2.36 -8.39 -5.75
C ALA A 121 3.57 -7.86 -6.53
N CYS A 122 3.35 -7.21 -7.67
CA CYS A 122 4.42 -6.56 -8.43
C CYS A 122 5.09 -5.46 -7.60
N CYS A 123 4.29 -4.58 -6.99
CA CYS A 123 4.76 -3.52 -6.11
C CYS A 123 5.50 -4.07 -4.89
N ALA A 124 4.98 -5.14 -4.26
CA ALA A 124 5.61 -5.80 -3.13
C ALA A 124 6.98 -6.37 -3.53
N THR A 125 7.09 -7.02 -4.69
CA THR A 125 8.35 -7.57 -5.20
C THR A 125 9.39 -6.47 -5.38
N ALA A 126 9.00 -5.35 -6.01
CA ALA A 126 9.87 -4.19 -6.18
C ALA A 126 10.33 -3.61 -4.83
N VAL A 127 9.41 -3.44 -3.88
CA VAL A 127 9.74 -2.94 -2.53
C VAL A 127 10.68 -3.89 -1.79
N HIS A 128 10.50 -5.21 -1.89
CA HIS A 128 11.38 -6.18 -1.23
C HIS A 128 12.76 -6.30 -1.88
N ALA A 129 12.89 -5.91 -3.15
CA ALA A 129 14.20 -5.75 -3.80
C ALA A 129 14.96 -4.52 -3.30
N THR A 130 14.28 -3.57 -2.64
CA THR A 130 14.90 -2.39 -2.03
C THR A 130 15.20 -2.61 -0.53
N PRO A 131 16.17 -1.89 0.06
CA PRO A 131 16.47 -1.96 1.49
C PRO A 131 15.43 -1.27 2.39
N LEU A 132 14.18 -1.12 1.91
CA LEU A 132 13.12 -0.46 2.65
C LEU A 132 12.65 -1.33 3.83
N ILE A 133 13.02 -0.93 5.04
CA ILE A 133 12.49 -1.52 6.27
C ILE A 133 11.11 -0.92 6.52
N LEU A 134 10.04 -1.63 6.15
CA LEU A 134 8.68 -1.29 6.57
C LEU A 134 8.30 -2.16 7.79
N ARG A 135 7.57 -1.61 8.77
CA ARG A 135 7.26 -2.30 10.04
C ARG A 135 5.92 -3.02 9.99
N GLN A 136 5.83 -4.21 10.59
CA GLN A 136 4.58 -4.96 10.69
C GLN A 136 3.61 -4.29 11.68
N ARG A 137 2.33 -4.18 11.29
CA ARG A 137 1.25 -3.60 12.09
C ARG A 137 -0.03 -4.43 11.91
N SER A 138 -1.02 -4.22 12.77
CA SER A 138 -2.36 -4.77 12.60
C SER A 138 -3.02 -4.18 11.35
N LEU A 139 -3.78 -5.00 10.63
CA LEU A 139 -4.54 -4.60 9.45
C LEU A 139 -5.98 -4.28 9.85
N SER A 140 -6.59 -3.31 9.18
CA SER A 140 -8.04 -3.14 9.21
C SER A 140 -8.74 -4.24 8.39
N PRO A 141 -10.08 -4.34 8.42
CA PRO A 141 -10.83 -5.26 7.56
C PRO A 141 -10.50 -5.11 6.06
N VAL A 142 -10.18 -3.89 5.60
CA VAL A 142 -9.78 -3.64 4.20
C VAL A 142 -8.44 -4.33 3.92
N GLY A 143 -7.41 -4.06 4.73
CA GLY A 143 -6.11 -4.70 4.59
C GLY A 143 -6.16 -6.23 4.72
N LEU A 144 -6.99 -6.77 5.62
CA LEU A 144 -7.20 -8.21 5.74
C LEU A 144 -7.81 -8.81 4.47
N ARG A 145 -8.79 -8.13 3.86
CA ARG A 145 -9.37 -8.57 2.58
C ARG A 145 -8.34 -8.56 1.47
N LEU A 146 -7.43 -7.59 1.41
CA LEU A 146 -6.37 -7.57 0.40
C LEU A 146 -5.40 -8.74 0.57
N LEU A 147 -5.08 -9.07 1.82
CA LEU A 147 -4.28 -10.23 2.23
C LEU A 147 -5.11 -11.48 2.49
N ASP A 148 -6.29 -11.65 1.90
CA ASP A 148 -7.09 -12.85 2.12
C ASP A 148 -6.46 -14.05 1.38
N PRO A 149 -5.96 -15.09 2.08
CA PRO A 149 -5.28 -16.22 1.45
C PRO A 149 -6.20 -17.00 0.51
N ALA A 150 -7.51 -16.99 0.75
CA ALA A 150 -8.48 -17.68 -0.10
C ALA A 150 -8.52 -17.07 -1.51
N GLY A 151 -8.11 -15.81 -1.66
CA GLY A 151 -7.99 -15.08 -2.91
C GLY A 151 -6.73 -15.38 -3.72
N TRP A 152 -5.85 -16.25 -3.24
CA TRP A 152 -4.56 -16.56 -3.88
C TRP A 152 -4.40 -18.07 -4.09
N LEU A 153 -3.76 -18.44 -5.20
CA LEU A 153 -3.40 -19.81 -5.54
C LEU A 153 -1.89 -19.94 -5.53
N ARG A 154 -1.38 -20.99 -4.87
CA ARG A 154 0.03 -21.34 -5.01
C ARG A 154 0.31 -21.74 -6.45
N GLN A 155 1.36 -21.18 -7.02
CA GLN A 155 1.97 -21.68 -8.25
C GLN A 155 2.49 -23.09 -7.94
N ARG A 156 2.18 -24.01 -8.86
CA ARG A 156 2.72 -25.38 -8.81
C ARG A 156 4.12 -25.40 -9.39
#